data_AF-A0A1R1C9G2-F1
#
_entry.id   AF-A0A1R1C9G2-F1
#
_cell.length_a   1.000
_cell.length_b   1.000
_cell.length_c   1.000
_cell.angle_alpha   90.00
_cell.angle_beta   90.00
_cell.angle_gamma   90.00
#
_symmetry.space_group_name_H-M   'P 1'
#
loop_
_entity.id
_entity.type
_entity.pdbx_description
1 polymer ?
#
loop_
_entity_poly.entity_id
_entity_poly.type
_entity_poly.pdbx_seq_one_letter_code
_entity_poly.pdbx_strand_id
1 'polypeptide(L)'
;MPMMLPAAQAVVPFISTISNHYLILESEVICDIPGKAADAEWRASLDEFLSSIELALTGAGVAMQAKTMVFLNPEETVVHRYIVHLQLDGAFEPSKIAELLSNTAAEISLHTPEHRLKYSPCFTDQVVTFVIEAGV
;
A
#
# COMPACT_ATOMS: atom_id res chain seq x y z
N MET A 1 4.11 -14.87 -13.99
CA MET A 1 3.09 -14.80 -12.92
C MET A 1 2.32 -13.51 -13.14
N PRO A 2 0.98 -13.49 -13.06
CA PRO A 2 0.26 -12.24 -13.28
C PRO A 2 0.68 -11.23 -12.22
N MET A 3 0.90 -9.98 -12.63
CA MET A 3 1.29 -8.81 -11.82
C MET A 3 0.18 -8.36 -10.84
N MET A 4 -0.71 -9.27 -10.45
CA MET A 4 -1.88 -9.07 -9.60
C MET A 4 -1.54 -9.31 -8.11
N LEU A 5 -0.59 -10.21 -7.84
CA LEU A 5 -0.09 -10.52 -6.50
C LEU A 5 0.89 -9.46 -5.90
N PRO A 6 1.78 -8.79 -6.68
CA PRO A 6 2.82 -7.92 -6.11
C PRO A 6 2.31 -6.66 -5.42
N ALA A 7 1.24 -6.04 -5.91
CA ALA A 7 0.74 -4.77 -5.34
C ALA A 7 0.06 -4.98 -3.99
N ALA A 8 -0.82 -5.98 -3.88
CA ALA A 8 -1.40 -6.37 -2.60
C ALA A 8 -0.31 -6.83 -1.61
N GLN A 9 0.66 -7.62 -2.06
CA GLN A 9 1.82 -8.01 -1.24
C GLN A 9 2.68 -6.82 -0.80
N ALA A 10 2.70 -5.74 -1.59
CA ALA A 10 3.43 -4.54 -1.23
C ALA A 10 2.77 -3.80 -0.06
N VAL A 11 1.44 -3.67 -0.07
CA VAL A 11 0.73 -2.78 0.86
C VAL A 11 0.14 -3.51 2.07
N VAL A 12 -0.35 -4.74 1.90
CA VAL A 12 -1.09 -5.47 2.94
C VAL A 12 -0.29 -5.65 4.23
N PRO A 13 1.02 -6.00 4.22
CA PRO A 13 1.78 -6.15 5.45
C PRO A 13 1.81 -4.87 6.31
N PHE A 14 2.01 -3.71 5.67
CA PHE A 14 2.05 -2.42 6.38
C PHE A 14 0.70 -2.06 7.00
N ILE A 15 -0.38 -2.24 6.22
CA ILE A 15 -1.72 -1.91 6.69
C ILE A 15 -2.16 -2.90 7.77
N SER A 16 -1.85 -4.19 7.62
CA SER A 16 -2.15 -5.23 8.60
C SER A 16 -1.43 -5.01 9.93
N THR A 17 -0.17 -4.58 9.91
CA THR A 17 0.53 -4.22 11.15
C THR A 17 -0.21 -3.11 11.91
N ILE A 18 -0.73 -2.09 11.21
CA ILE A 18 -1.53 -1.03 11.85
C ILE A 18 -2.88 -1.58 12.34
N SER A 19 -3.57 -2.42 11.54
CA SER A 19 -4.89 -2.96 11.87
C SER A 19 -4.88 -3.85 13.12
N ASN A 20 -3.73 -4.44 13.46
CA ASN A 20 -3.56 -5.23 14.69
C ASN A 20 -3.65 -4.38 15.97
N HIS A 21 -3.48 -3.06 15.86
CA HIS A 21 -3.48 -2.14 17.00
C HIS A 21 -4.61 -1.10 16.94
N TYR A 22 -5.07 -0.75 15.75
CA TYR A 22 -6.07 0.30 15.53
C TYR A 22 -7.13 -0.19 14.55
N LEU A 23 -8.40 0.13 14.80
CA LEU A 23 -9.46 -0.12 13.82
C LEU A 23 -9.29 0.84 12.63
N ILE A 24 -9.19 0.28 11.42
CA ILE A 24 -9.10 1.05 10.17
C ILE A 24 -10.51 1.15 9.57
N LEU A 25 -11.07 2.36 9.57
CA LEU A 25 -12.38 2.62 9.00
C LEU A 25 -12.33 2.59 7.47
N GLU A 26 -11.34 3.25 6.90
CA GLU A 26 -11.15 3.33 5.45
C GLU A 26 -9.66 3.22 5.11
N SER A 27 -9.35 2.43 4.08
CA SER A 27 -8.03 2.39 3.46
C SER A 27 -8.12 2.80 2.00
N GLU A 28 -7.33 3.80 1.60
CA GLU A 28 -7.16 4.17 0.21
C GLU A 28 -5.72 3.86 -0.24
N VAL A 29 -5.58 3.13 -1.34
CA VAL A 29 -4.29 2.79 -1.94
C VAL A 29 -4.22 3.40 -3.33
N ILE A 30 -3.24 4.28 -3.55
CA ILE A 30 -2.97 4.87 -4.86
C ILE A 30 -1.69 4.24 -5.41
N CYS A 31 -1.84 3.45 -6.47
CA CYS A 31 -0.76 2.78 -7.18
C CYS A 31 -0.24 3.70 -8.29
N ASP A 32 0.95 4.27 -8.10
CA ASP A 32 1.70 4.99 -9.14
C ASP A 32 2.60 3.97 -9.88
N ILE A 33 2.14 3.57 -11.07
CA ILE A 33 2.73 2.51 -11.89
C ILE A 33 3.35 3.11 -13.15
N PRO A 34 4.62 2.81 -13.47
CA PRO A 34 5.24 3.23 -14.71
C PRO A 34 4.50 2.70 -15.93
N GLY A 35 4.26 3.57 -16.91
CA GLY A 35 3.50 3.24 -18.12
C GLY A 35 4.11 2.11 -18.96
N LYS A 36 5.43 1.89 -18.81
CA LYS A 36 6.17 0.77 -19.41
C LYS A 36 5.89 -0.58 -18.73
N ALA A 37 5.57 -0.58 -17.44
CA ALA A 37 5.22 -1.78 -16.68
C ALA A 37 3.76 -2.20 -16.93
N ALA A 38 2.88 -1.24 -17.26
CA ALA A 38 1.54 -1.54 -17.74
C ALA A 38 1.59 -1.87 -19.24
N ASP A 39 1.57 -3.14 -19.62
CA ASP A 39 1.40 -3.56 -21.02
C ASP A 39 -0.08 -3.62 -21.41
N ALA A 40 -0.40 -4.14 -22.61
CA ALA A 40 -1.80 -4.23 -23.06
C ALA A 40 -2.60 -5.27 -22.26
N GLU A 41 -1.97 -6.36 -21.83
CA GLU A 41 -2.62 -7.41 -21.04
C GLU A 41 -2.97 -6.88 -19.65
N TRP A 42 -2.03 -6.21 -18.98
CA TRP A 42 -2.29 -5.60 -17.68
C TRP A 42 -3.36 -4.51 -17.73
N ARG A 43 -3.37 -3.67 -18.78
CA ARG A 43 -4.44 -2.67 -18.97
C ARG A 43 -5.81 -3.32 -19.13
N ALA A 44 -5.88 -4.51 -19.74
CA ALA A 44 -7.13 -5.25 -19.87
C ALA A 44 -7.58 -5.89 -18.54
N SER A 45 -6.67 -6.09 -17.58
CA SER A 45 -6.94 -6.66 -16.26
C SER A 45 -7.03 -5.62 -15.13
N LEU A 46 -7.30 -4.34 -15.46
CA LEU A 46 -7.29 -3.25 -14.49
C LEU A 46 -8.33 -3.45 -13.39
N ASP A 47 -9.54 -3.90 -13.75
CA ASP A 47 -10.61 -4.10 -12.78
C ASP A 47 -10.26 -5.22 -11.78
N GLU A 48 -9.68 -6.32 -12.27
CA GLU A 48 -9.18 -7.40 -11.41
C GLU A 48 -7.99 -6.95 -10.54
N PHE A 49 -7.10 -6.11 -11.08
CA PHE A 49 -5.99 -5.56 -10.33
C PHE A 49 -6.48 -4.73 -9.13
N LEU A 50 -7.40 -3.78 -9.37
CA LEU A 50 -7.96 -2.92 -8.32
C LEU A 50 -8.73 -3.74 -7.29
N SER A 51 -9.66 -4.58 -7.75
CA SER A 51 -10.50 -5.39 -6.86
C SER A 51 -9.70 -6.41 -6.04
N SER A 52 -8.57 -6.91 -6.54
CA SER A 52 -7.71 -7.83 -5.78
C SER A 52 -7.11 -7.17 -4.53
N ILE A 53 -6.73 -5.89 -4.61
CA ILE A 53 -6.16 -5.13 -3.50
C ILE A 53 -7.27 -4.81 -2.50
N GLU A 54 -8.41 -4.33 -2.98
CA GLU A 54 -9.58 -4.03 -2.13
C GLU A 54 -10.06 -5.27 -1.37
N LEU A 55 -10.11 -6.43 -2.05
CA LEU A 55 -10.48 -7.70 -1.44
C LEU A 55 -9.42 -8.19 -0.45
N ALA A 56 -8.14 -8.00 -0.72
CA ALA A 56 -7.09 -8.36 0.23
C ALA A 56 -7.17 -7.55 1.52
N LEU A 57 -7.56 -6.28 1.43
CA LEU A 57 -7.70 -5.38 2.59
C LEU A 57 -9.01 -5.61 3.34
N THR A 58 -10.13 -5.80 2.65
CA THR A 58 -11.44 -6.00 3.30
C THR A 58 -11.67 -7.45 3.73
N GLY A 59 -11.36 -8.41 2.85
CA GLY A 59 -11.60 -9.84 3.06
C GLY A 59 -10.77 -10.45 4.18
N ALA A 60 -9.60 -9.89 4.48
CA ALA A 60 -8.77 -10.27 5.62
C ALA A 60 -9.15 -9.52 6.92
N GLY A 61 -10.17 -8.65 6.89
CA GLY A 61 -10.55 -7.82 8.03
C GLY A 61 -9.54 -6.74 8.40
N VAL A 62 -8.65 -6.37 7.46
CA VAL A 62 -7.59 -5.37 7.68
C VAL A 62 -8.19 -3.96 7.71
N ALA A 63 -9.20 -3.67 6.88
CA ALA A 63 -9.96 -2.42 6.92
C ALA A 63 -11.46 -2.67 6.71
N MET A 64 -12.30 -1.81 7.29
CA MET A 64 -13.76 -1.89 7.12
C MET A 64 -14.19 -1.56 5.69
N GLN A 65 -13.52 -0.59 5.06
CA GLN A 65 -13.67 -0.26 3.66
C GLN A 65 -12.29 -0.10 3.00
N ALA A 66 -12.18 -0.47 1.73
CA ALA A 66 -10.97 -0.28 0.95
C ALA A 66 -11.32 0.30 -0.42
N LYS A 67 -10.45 1.17 -0.92
CA LYS A 67 -10.55 1.77 -2.24
C LYS A 67 -9.17 1.82 -2.87
N THR A 68 -9.07 1.36 -4.11
CA THR A 68 -7.81 1.36 -4.85
C THR A 68 -7.92 2.24 -6.08
N MET A 69 -6.87 3.01 -6.34
CA MET A 69 -6.74 3.85 -7.52
C MET A 69 -5.41 3.58 -8.20
N VAL A 70 -5.38 3.66 -9.53
CA VAL A 70 -4.16 3.51 -10.33
C VAL A 70 -3.89 4.82 -11.07
N PHE A 71 -2.64 5.27 -11.01
CA PHE A 71 -2.09 6.30 -11.87
C PHE A 71 -1.00 5.70 -12.76
N LEU A 72 -1.15 5.83 -14.07
CA LEU A 72 -0.13 5.42 -15.04
C LEU A 72 0.76 6.61 -15.35
N ASN A 73 1.96 6.61 -14.77
CA ASN A 73 2.91 7.70 -15.03
C ASN A 73 3.65 7.46 -16.36
N PRO A 74 4.06 8.52 -17.08
CA PRO A 74 4.82 8.39 -18.32
C PRO A 74 6.32 8.12 -18.12
N GLU A 75 6.79 7.92 -16.88
CA GLU A 75 8.23 7.76 -16.60
C GLU A 75 8.76 6.40 -17.09
N GLU A 76 10.04 6.37 -17.49
CA GLU A 76 10.75 5.13 -17.85
C GLU A 76 11.43 4.45 -16.66
N THR A 77 10.94 4.68 -15.44
CA THR A 77 11.45 4.00 -14.24
C THR A 77 10.82 2.61 -14.08
N VAL A 78 11.44 1.77 -13.25
CA VAL A 78 10.93 0.44 -12.89
C VAL A 78 10.56 0.36 -11.40
N VAL A 79 10.33 1.51 -10.76
CA VAL A 79 9.98 1.55 -9.32
C VAL A 79 8.49 1.80 -9.21
N HIS A 80 7.79 0.89 -8.55
CA HIS A 80 6.38 1.07 -8.22
C HIS A 80 6.27 1.87 -6.93
N ARG A 81 5.33 2.81 -6.89
CA ARG A 81 5.01 3.57 -5.70
C ARG A 81 3.58 3.29 -5.27
N TYR A 82 3.41 3.05 -3.98
CA TYR A 82 2.09 2.88 -3.38
C TYR A 82 1.94 3.94 -2.29
N ILE A 83 1.01 4.86 -2.50
CA ILE A 83 0.63 5.84 -1.49
C ILE A 83 -0.56 5.25 -0.75
N VAL A 84 -0.45 5.15 0.57
CA VAL A 84 -1.47 4.56 1.42
C VAL A 84 -2.00 5.63 2.35
N HIS A 85 -3.32 5.79 2.36
CA HIS A 85 -4.05 6.65 3.28
C HIS A 85 -4.97 5.78 4.14
N LEU A 86 -4.86 5.91 5.47
CA LEU A 86 -5.67 5.16 6.42
C LEU A 86 -6.42 6.13 7.33
N GLN A 87 -7.74 5.98 7.38
CA GLN A 87 -8.58 6.62 8.38
C GLN A 87 -8.74 5.67 9.57
N LEU A 88 -8.22 6.07 10.73
CA LEU A 88 -8.29 5.27 11.96
C LEU A 88 -9.49 5.69 12.80
N ASP A 89 -10.01 4.74 13.58
CA ASP A 89 -11.02 5.02 14.60
C ASP A 89 -10.36 5.59 15.86
N GLY A 90 -10.62 6.87 16.15
CA GLY A 90 -10.12 7.54 17.34
C GLY A 90 -8.67 8.04 17.25
N ALA A 91 -8.15 8.48 18.41
CA ALA A 91 -6.81 9.06 18.50
C ALA A 91 -5.72 7.99 18.54
N PHE A 92 -4.55 8.30 17.99
CA PHE A 92 -3.37 7.45 18.01
C PHE A 92 -2.12 8.26 18.35
N GLU A 93 -1.05 7.56 18.75
CA GLU A 93 0.27 8.18 18.94
C GLU A 93 1.10 8.03 17.66
N PRO A 94 1.49 9.13 16.98
CA PRO A 94 2.24 9.08 15.74
C PRO A 94 3.54 8.28 15.82
N SER A 95 4.23 8.35 16.95
CA SER A 95 5.48 7.61 17.19
C SER A 95 5.28 6.09 17.15
N LYS A 96 4.18 5.58 17.70
CA LYS A 96 3.86 4.14 17.67
C LYS A 96 3.63 3.66 16.25
N ILE A 97 2.88 4.41 15.44
CA ILE A 97 2.61 4.04 14.05
C ILE A 97 3.90 4.10 13.22
N ALA A 98 4.73 5.12 13.43
CA ALA A 98 6.03 5.22 12.77
C ALA A 98 6.94 4.02 13.10
N GLU A 99 6.97 3.59 14.35
CA GLU A 99 7.71 2.39 14.78
C GLU A 99 7.17 1.11 14.13
N LEU A 100 5.85 0.91 14.14
CA LEU A 100 5.20 -0.23 13.49
C LEU A 100 5.55 -0.33 12.00
N LEU A 101 5.45 0.79 11.28
CA LEU A 101 5.79 0.87 9.85
C LEU A 101 7.29 0.63 9.62
N SER A 102 8.17 1.18 10.45
CA SER A 102 9.61 0.98 10.35
C SER A 102 10.01 -0.48 10.59
N ASN A 103 9.42 -1.14 11.59
CA ASN A 103 9.68 -2.54 11.88
C ASN A 103 9.20 -3.43 10.73
N THR A 104 8.01 -3.15 10.20
CA THR A 104 7.46 -3.87 9.04
C THR A 104 8.36 -3.70 7.81
N ALA A 105 8.83 -2.48 7.53
CA ALA A 105 9.78 -2.22 6.44
C ALA A 105 11.09 -3.00 6.63
N ALA A 106 11.63 -3.03 7.85
CA ALA A 106 12.86 -3.75 8.17
C ALA A 106 12.71 -5.27 7.94
N GLU A 107 11.58 -5.85 8.35
CA GLU A 107 11.28 -7.27 8.13
C GLU A 107 11.17 -7.61 6.65
N ILE A 108 10.43 -6.82 5.87
CA ILE A 108 10.27 -7.02 4.42
C ILE A 108 11.62 -6.86 3.71
N SER A 109 12.43 -5.88 4.11
CA SER A 109 13.73 -5.61 3.51
C SER A 109 14.71 -6.78 3.63
N LEU A 110 14.49 -7.74 4.53
CA LEU A 110 15.29 -8.97 4.62
C LEU A 110 15.15 -9.86 3.36
N HIS A 111 14.01 -9.74 2.68
CA HIS A 111 13.68 -10.55 1.51
C HIS A 111 13.57 -9.71 0.22
N THR A 112 13.22 -8.43 0.33
CA THR A 112 13.03 -7.53 -0.81
C THR A 112 13.66 -6.17 -0.50
N PRO A 113 14.98 -5.98 -0.73
CA PRO A 113 15.72 -4.78 -0.34
C PRO A 113 15.20 -3.47 -0.95
N GLU A 114 14.60 -3.56 -2.15
CA GLU A 114 14.02 -2.42 -2.85
C GLU A 114 12.70 -1.95 -2.22
N HIS A 115 12.12 -2.77 -1.34
CA HIS A 115 10.85 -2.50 -0.70
C HIS A 115 11.05 -1.71 0.60
N ARG A 116 10.71 -0.42 0.58
CA ARG A 116 10.97 0.52 1.68
C ARG A 116 9.90 1.60 1.81
N LEU A 117 9.88 2.25 2.97
CA LEU A 117 9.23 3.55 3.13
C LEU A 117 10.04 4.62 2.40
N LYS A 118 9.38 5.39 1.53
CA LYS A 118 10.04 6.48 0.78
C LYS A 118 10.35 7.68 1.67
N TYR A 119 9.41 8.00 2.57
CA TYR A 119 9.49 9.13 3.51
C TYR A 119 8.95 8.70 4.86
N SER A 120 9.22 9.50 5.90
CA SER A 120 8.53 9.35 7.18
C SER A 120 7.01 9.50 6.98
N PRO A 121 6.18 8.70 7.68
CA PRO A 121 4.74 8.81 7.58
C PRO A 121 4.25 10.20 8.01
N CYS A 122 3.22 10.68 7.33
CA CYS A 122 2.53 11.92 7.65
C CYS A 122 1.26 11.61 8.45
N PHE A 123 0.92 12.49 9.38
CA PHE A 123 -0.22 12.34 10.27
C PHE A 123 -1.06 13.62 10.23
N THR A 124 -2.37 13.50 10.05
CA THR A 124 -3.29 14.64 10.05
C THR A 124 -4.60 14.18 10.66
N ASP A 125 -4.98 14.78 11.79
CA ASP A 125 -6.12 14.34 12.60
C ASP A 125 -6.06 12.83 12.92
N GLN A 126 -6.99 12.06 12.37
CA GLN A 126 -7.10 10.60 12.53
C GLN A 126 -6.63 9.85 11.27
N VAL A 127 -5.92 10.54 10.37
CA VAL A 127 -5.40 10.01 9.11
C VAL A 127 -3.90 9.77 9.21
N VAL A 128 -3.49 8.58 8.76
CA VAL A 128 -2.09 8.21 8.52
C VAL A 128 -1.86 8.14 7.03
N THR A 129 -0.81 8.77 6.54
CA THR A 129 -0.37 8.67 5.15
C THR A 129 1.07 8.21 5.07
N PHE A 130 1.35 7.22 4.24
CA PHE A 130 2.71 6.77 3.99
C PHE A 130 2.90 6.34 2.54
N VAL A 131 4.16 6.31 2.10
CA VAL A 131 4.52 5.97 0.73
C VAL A 131 5.52 4.84 0.75
N ILE A 132 5.19 3.78 0.02
CA ILE A 132 6.03 2.62 -0.20
C ILE A 132 6.65 2.73 -1.59
N GLU A 133 7.95 2.45 -1.69
CA GLU A 133 8.60 2.10 -2.95
C GLU A 133 8.84 0.60 -2.96
N ALA A 134 8.51 -0.06 -4.07
CA ALA A 134 8.78 -1.48 -4.29
C ALA A 134 9.37 -1.69 -5.68
N GLY A 135 10.41 -2.52 -5.75
CA GLY A 135 10.98 -2.98 -7.02
C GLY A 135 10.07 -3.98 -7.73
N VAL A 136 10.24 -4.08 -9.05
CA VAL A 136 9.61 -5.11 -9.91
C VAL A 136 10.29 -6.46 -9.72
#